data_AF-A0A0K1Q788-F1
#
_entry.id   AF-A0A0K1Q788-F1
#
_cell.length_a   1.000
_cell.length_b   1.000
_cell.length_c   1.000
_cell.angle_alpha   90.00
_cell.angle_beta   90.00
_cell.angle_gamma   90.00
#
_symmetry.space_group_name_H-M   'P 1'
#
loop_
_entity.id
_entity.type
_entity.pdbx_description
1 polymer ?
#
loop_
_entity_poly.entity_id
_entity_poly.type
_entity_poly.pdbx_seq_one_letter_code
_entity_poly.pdbx_strand_id
1 'polypeptide(L)'
;MWTNAKEGVPEDLASLAVHEGAAGLVEASSESALRTTAIRAMGYARGYAQLPALADFAASKNDEDGRLALEAAVELAQRGRPQEDHEDDDELREGCDKLSELARDVKRPKDRRISAIRAVRGLPCPTANVPTDLDAH
;
A
#
# COMPACT_ATOMS: atom_id res chain seq x y z
N MET A 1 -15.32 -8.87 -13.37
CA MET A 1 -14.33 -7.82 -13.03
C MET A 1 -13.17 -8.40 -12.23
N TRP A 2 -13.41 -8.97 -11.05
CA TRP A 2 -12.40 -9.73 -10.27
C TRP A 2 -11.63 -10.78 -11.08
N THR A 3 -12.32 -11.53 -11.95
CA THR A 3 -11.70 -12.51 -12.85
C THR A 3 -10.67 -11.89 -13.80
N ASN A 4 -10.93 -10.69 -14.33
CA ASN A 4 -10.00 -10.02 -15.25
C ASN A 4 -8.82 -9.42 -14.47
N ALA A 5 -9.12 -8.76 -13.35
CA ALA A 5 -8.12 -8.16 -12.47
C ALA A 5 -7.12 -9.17 -11.87
N LYS A 6 -7.49 -10.46 -11.81
CA LYS A 6 -6.63 -11.54 -11.32
C LYS A 6 -5.31 -11.65 -12.10
N GLU A 7 -5.31 -11.32 -13.38
CA GLU A 7 -4.11 -11.32 -14.22
C GLU A 7 -3.14 -10.18 -13.85
N GLY A 8 -3.57 -9.22 -13.02
CA GLY A 8 -2.74 -8.12 -12.54
C GLY A 8 -2.50 -7.03 -13.58
N VAL A 9 -3.31 -6.99 -14.65
CA VAL A 9 -3.25 -5.94 -15.66
C VAL A 9 -3.64 -4.58 -15.02
N PRO A 10 -2.80 -3.54 -15.14
CA PRO A 10 -3.03 -2.23 -14.49
C PRO A 10 -4.42 -1.64 -14.74
N GLU A 11 -4.91 -1.72 -15.97
CA GLU A 11 -6.21 -1.19 -16.38
C GLU A 11 -7.38 -1.92 -15.70
N ASP A 12 -7.28 -3.25 -15.56
CA ASP A 12 -8.28 -4.06 -14.88
C ASP A 12 -8.25 -3.84 -13.37
N LEU A 13 -7.06 -3.72 -12.77
CA LEU A 13 -6.89 -3.38 -11.36
C LEU A 13 -7.44 -1.98 -11.04
N ALA A 14 -7.20 -1.01 -11.92
CA ALA A 14 -7.74 0.34 -11.79
C ALA A 14 -9.26 0.36 -11.90
N SER A 15 -9.82 -0.40 -12.85
CA SER A 15 -11.27 -0.52 -13.02
C SER A 15 -11.92 -1.19 -11.81
N LEU A 16 -11.28 -2.23 -11.27
CA LEU A 16 -11.68 -2.88 -10.03
C LEU A 16 -11.66 -1.91 -8.85
N ALA A 17 -10.59 -1.13 -8.70
CA ALA A 17 -10.45 -0.19 -7.59
C ALA A 17 -11.49 0.94 -7.62
N VAL A 18 -11.88 1.40 -8.82
CA VAL A 18 -12.96 2.39 -8.97
C VAL A 18 -14.31 1.80 -8.58
N HIS A 19 -14.58 0.53 -8.93
CA HIS A 19 -15.86 -0.10 -8.67
C HIS A 19 -16.05 -0.51 -7.20
N GLU A 20 -15.03 -1.10 -6.58
CA GLU A 20 -15.12 -1.58 -5.18
C GLU A 20 -14.85 -0.46 -4.16
N GLY A 21 -14.06 0.54 -4.54
CA GLY A 21 -13.55 1.54 -3.61
C GLY A 21 -12.51 0.99 -2.63
N ALA A 22 -11.83 1.88 -1.89
CA ALA A 22 -10.78 1.51 -0.95
C ALA A 22 -11.27 0.54 0.14
N ALA A 23 -12.39 0.88 0.79
CA ALA A 23 -12.96 0.06 1.86
C ALA A 23 -13.38 -1.35 1.38
N GLY A 24 -14.02 -1.45 0.21
CA GLY A 24 -14.42 -2.73 -0.37
C GLY A 24 -13.22 -3.62 -0.71
N LEU A 25 -12.13 -3.03 -1.20
CA LEU A 25 -10.88 -3.76 -1.42
C LEU A 25 -10.25 -4.25 -0.10
N VAL A 26 -10.30 -3.44 0.97
CA VAL A 26 -9.82 -3.84 2.30
C VAL A 26 -10.63 -5.02 2.82
N GLU A 27 -11.96 -4.97 2.72
CA GLU A 27 -12.83 -6.07 3.11
C GLU A 27 -12.52 -7.35 2.31
N ALA A 28 -12.44 -7.25 0.98
CA ALA A 28 -12.12 -8.37 0.09
C ALA A 28 -10.73 -8.97 0.35
N SER A 29 -9.79 -8.21 0.92
CA SER A 29 -8.47 -8.73 1.26
C SER A 29 -8.48 -9.78 2.37
N SER A 30 -9.55 -9.82 3.17
CA SER A 30 -9.76 -10.85 4.19
C SER A 30 -10.07 -12.22 3.57
N GLU A 31 -10.68 -12.25 2.39
CA GLU A 31 -11.03 -13.47 1.66
C GLU A 31 -9.82 -14.04 0.92
N SER A 32 -9.44 -15.29 1.23
CA SER A 32 -8.26 -15.92 0.64
C SER A 32 -8.29 -16.01 -0.88
N ALA A 33 -9.48 -16.15 -1.48
CA ALA A 33 -9.66 -16.21 -2.94
C ALA A 33 -9.45 -14.87 -3.65
N LEU A 34 -9.64 -13.75 -2.93
CA LEU A 34 -9.60 -12.40 -3.49
C LEU A 34 -8.36 -11.61 -3.04
N ARG A 35 -7.73 -12.01 -1.93
CA ARG A 35 -6.65 -11.28 -1.25
C ARG A 35 -5.57 -10.73 -2.18
N THR A 36 -4.95 -11.58 -2.99
CA THR A 36 -3.87 -11.19 -3.88
C THR A 36 -4.30 -10.08 -4.85
N THR A 37 -5.48 -10.23 -5.45
CA THR A 37 -6.04 -9.25 -6.39
C THR A 37 -6.43 -7.96 -5.66
N ALA A 38 -7.04 -8.09 -4.47
CA ALA A 38 -7.45 -6.95 -3.66
C ALA A 38 -6.25 -6.08 -3.24
N ILE A 39 -5.19 -6.69 -2.71
CA ILE A 39 -3.95 -5.99 -2.32
C ILE A 39 -3.36 -5.23 -3.51
N ARG A 40 -3.29 -5.85 -4.69
CA ARG A 40 -2.78 -5.19 -5.91
C ARG A 40 -3.66 -4.01 -6.32
N ALA A 41 -4.98 -4.18 -6.28
CA ALA A 41 -5.93 -3.14 -6.68
C ALA A 41 -5.94 -1.93 -5.72
N MET A 42 -5.58 -2.12 -4.44
CA MET A 42 -5.47 -1.01 -3.47
C MET A 42 -4.48 0.08 -3.92
N GLY A 43 -3.45 -0.27 -4.70
CA GLY A 43 -2.53 0.74 -5.28
C GLY A 43 -3.20 1.70 -6.27
N TYR A 44 -4.37 1.34 -6.78
CA TYR A 44 -5.15 2.13 -7.72
C TYR A 44 -6.38 2.78 -7.08
N ALA A 45 -6.65 2.49 -5.80
CA ALA A 45 -7.76 3.08 -5.06
C ALA A 45 -7.59 4.60 -4.90
N ARG A 46 -8.71 5.26 -4.61
CA ARG A 46 -8.71 6.68 -4.27
C ARG A 46 -8.70 6.86 -2.76
N GLY A 47 -8.22 8.02 -2.30
CA GLY A 47 -8.01 8.30 -0.88
C GLY A 47 -6.89 7.44 -0.26
N TYR A 48 -6.85 7.46 1.07
CA TYR A 48 -5.85 6.77 1.88
C TYR A 48 -6.44 5.73 2.84
N ALA A 49 -7.74 5.50 2.83
CA ALA A 49 -8.42 4.52 3.69
C ALA A 49 -7.81 3.10 3.66
N GLN A 50 -7.23 2.69 2.53
CA GLN A 50 -6.55 1.40 2.34
C GLN A 50 -5.10 1.37 2.84
N LEU A 51 -4.48 2.53 3.07
CA LEU A 51 -3.05 2.62 3.39
C LEU A 51 -2.67 1.92 4.71
N PRO A 52 -3.46 2.02 5.81
CA PRO A 52 -3.19 1.26 7.03
C PRO A 52 -3.17 -0.26 6.78
N ALA A 53 -4.11 -0.77 5.98
CA ALA A 53 -4.17 -2.19 5.64
C ALA A 53 -2.97 -2.63 4.80
N LEU A 54 -2.57 -1.83 3.80
CA LEU A 54 -1.34 -2.07 3.03
C LEU A 54 -0.10 -2.12 3.94
N ALA A 55 0.00 -1.23 4.91
CA ALA A 55 1.11 -1.23 5.86
C ALA A 55 1.13 -2.48 6.76
N ASP A 56 -0.05 -2.93 7.21
CA ASP A 56 -0.18 -4.17 7.99
C ASP A 56 0.22 -5.42 7.18
N PHE A 57 -0.21 -5.51 5.91
CA PHE A 57 0.23 -6.59 5.02
C PHE A 57 1.74 -6.54 4.77
N ALA A 58 2.30 -5.35 4.54
CA ALA A 58 3.75 -5.14 4.37
C ALA A 58 4.57 -5.60 5.58
N ALA A 59 4.05 -5.38 6.78
CA ALA A 59 4.66 -5.82 8.04
C ALA A 59 4.40 -7.29 8.39
N SER A 60 3.50 -7.97 7.67
CA SER A 60 3.13 -9.36 7.96
C SER A 60 4.30 -10.35 7.75
N LYS A 61 4.13 -11.56 8.28
CA LYS A 61 5.08 -12.67 8.08
C LYS A 61 4.89 -13.38 6.73
N ASN A 62 3.82 -13.08 5.99
CA ASN A 62 3.63 -13.62 4.67
C ASN A 62 4.54 -12.87 3.69
N ASP A 63 5.44 -13.60 3.03
CA ASP A 63 6.41 -13.00 2.13
C ASP A 63 5.76 -12.36 0.89
N GLU A 64 4.76 -13.03 0.34
CA GLU A 64 4.04 -12.61 -0.86
C GLU A 64 3.13 -11.40 -0.58
N ASP A 65 2.24 -11.50 0.43
CA ASP A 65 1.32 -10.40 0.78
C ASP A 65 2.12 -9.13 1.10
N GLY A 66 3.24 -9.26 1.83
CA GLY A 66 4.06 -8.11 2.18
C GLY A 66 4.76 -7.47 0.99
N ARG A 67 5.19 -8.26 0.00
CA ARG A 67 5.76 -7.72 -1.25
C ARG A 67 4.69 -6.98 -2.05
N LEU A 68 3.53 -7.62 -2.25
CA LEU A 68 2.43 -7.04 -3.02
C LEU A 68 1.91 -5.74 -2.39
N ALA A 69 1.83 -5.69 -1.06
CA ALA A 69 1.37 -4.50 -0.37
C ALA A 69 2.36 -3.32 -0.50
N LEU A 70 3.67 -3.59 -0.50
CA LEU A 70 4.68 -2.58 -0.75
C LEU A 70 4.66 -2.07 -2.19
N GLU A 71 4.45 -2.97 -3.17
CA GLU A 71 4.25 -2.59 -4.57
C GLU A 71 3.02 -1.70 -4.74
N ALA A 72 1.90 -2.08 -4.12
CA ALA A 72 0.67 -1.30 -4.14
C ALA A 72 0.83 0.06 -3.44
N ALA A 73 1.54 0.14 -2.31
CA ALA A 73 1.79 1.40 -1.62
C ALA A 73 2.69 2.34 -2.45
N VAL A 74 3.69 1.81 -3.17
CA VAL A 74 4.52 2.59 -4.10
C VAL A 74 3.70 3.07 -5.30
N GLU A 75 2.84 2.22 -5.87
CA GLU A 75 1.92 2.61 -6.95
C GLU A 75 0.98 3.73 -6.48
N LEU A 76 0.37 3.59 -5.31
CA LEU A 76 -0.48 4.61 -4.70
C LEU A 76 0.26 5.96 -4.56
N ALA A 77 1.50 5.91 -4.08
CA ALA A 77 2.35 7.08 -3.91
C ALA A 77 2.67 7.79 -5.23
N GLN A 78 2.94 7.03 -6.31
CA GLN A 78 3.25 7.59 -7.63
C GLN A 78 2.05 8.24 -8.31
N ARG A 79 0.84 7.79 -7.99
CA ARG A 79 -0.39 8.28 -8.62
C ARG A 79 -0.84 9.65 -8.13
N GLY A 80 -0.26 10.15 -7.04
CA GLY A 80 -0.41 11.52 -6.52
C GLY A 80 -1.84 12.05 -6.60
N ARG A 81 -2.67 11.79 -5.58
CA ARG A 81 -4.08 12.20 -5.60
C ARG A 81 -4.42 13.21 -4.49
N PRO A 82 -5.36 14.14 -4.77
CA PRO A 82 -5.91 14.99 -3.73
C PRO A 82 -6.69 14.13 -2.73
N GLN A 83 -6.56 14.49 -1.46
CA GLN A 83 -7.36 14.03 -0.33
C GLN A 83 -8.86 14.10 -0.69
N GLU A 84 -9.60 12.99 -0.55
CA GLU A 84 -11.03 12.90 -0.87
C GLU A 84 -11.92 13.32 0.33
N ASP A 85 -11.46 13.13 1.57
CA ASP A 85 -12.17 13.57 2.79
C ASP A 85 -11.23 13.96 3.96
N HIS A 86 -11.80 14.31 5.12
CA HIS A 86 -11.02 14.67 6.31
C HIS A 86 -10.46 13.45 7.08
N GLU A 87 -11.04 12.26 6.90
CA GLU A 87 -10.60 11.03 7.57
C GLU A 87 -9.30 10.51 6.93
N ASP A 88 -9.10 10.79 5.64
CA ASP A 88 -7.87 10.53 4.89
C ASP A 88 -6.59 11.02 5.61
N ASP A 89 -6.66 12.09 6.41
CA ASP A 89 -5.49 12.59 7.17
C ASP A 89 -5.06 11.63 8.29
N ASP A 90 -6.01 10.94 8.91
CA ASP A 90 -5.76 9.98 9.97
C ASP A 90 -5.25 8.66 9.38
N GLU A 91 -5.85 8.15 8.31
CA GLU A 91 -5.37 6.93 7.64
C GLU A 91 -4.03 7.13 6.94
N LEU A 92 -3.81 8.31 6.35
CA LEU A 92 -2.51 8.69 5.78
C LEU A 92 -1.44 8.68 6.88
N ARG A 93 -1.71 9.30 8.03
CA ARG A 93 -0.76 9.35 9.14
C ARG A 93 -0.46 7.96 9.69
N GLU A 94 -1.50 7.17 9.99
CA GLU A 94 -1.33 5.81 10.50
C GLU A 94 -0.53 4.94 9.52
N GLY A 95 -0.89 4.97 8.23
CA GLY A 95 -0.19 4.23 7.19
C GLY A 95 1.27 4.65 7.03
N CYS A 96 1.54 5.95 7.03
CA CYS A 96 2.90 6.50 6.98
C CYS A 96 3.74 6.12 8.22
N ASP A 97 3.16 6.12 9.41
CA ASP A 97 3.85 5.75 10.64
C ASP A 97 4.25 4.27 10.60
N LYS A 98 3.32 3.37 10.26
CA LYS A 98 3.60 1.93 10.11
C LYS A 98 4.65 1.64 9.04
N LEU A 99 4.59 2.30 7.88
CA LEU A 99 5.59 2.14 6.83
C LEU A 99 6.97 2.70 7.26
N SER A 100 6.98 3.80 8.01
CA SER A 100 8.22 4.36 8.58
C SER A 100 8.83 3.43 9.64
N GLU A 101 8.02 2.80 10.47
CA GLU A 101 8.46 1.74 11.40
C GLU A 101 9.06 0.55 10.64
N LEU A 102 8.38 0.07 9.59
CA LEU A 102 8.86 -1.01 8.74
C LEU A 102 10.22 -0.68 8.10
N ALA A 103 10.39 0.55 7.59
CA ALA A 103 11.66 1.02 7.03
C ALA A 103 12.83 0.95 8.05
N ARG A 104 12.53 1.18 9.33
CA ARG A 104 13.51 1.19 10.43
C ARG A 104 13.77 -0.20 11.03
N ASP A 105 12.89 -1.17 10.82
CA ASP A 105 13.01 -2.51 11.40
C ASP A 105 14.14 -3.33 10.72
N VAL A 106 15.33 -3.29 11.30
CA VAL A 106 16.52 -4.03 10.84
C VAL A 106 16.36 -5.55 10.83
N LYS A 107 15.31 -6.10 11.47
CA LYS A 107 15.00 -7.53 11.42
C LYS A 107 14.26 -7.90 10.14
N ARG A 108 13.78 -6.93 9.36
CA ARG A 108 13.11 -7.16 8.09
C ARG A 108 14.11 -7.19 6.94
N PRO A 109 13.82 -7.95 5.87
CA PRO A 109 14.63 -7.95 4.66
C PRO A 109 14.91 -6.53 4.14
N LYS A 110 16.15 -6.28 3.71
CA LYS A 110 16.58 -4.96 3.20
C LYS A 110 15.65 -4.43 2.10
N ASP A 111 15.26 -5.28 1.17
CA ASP A 111 14.40 -4.90 0.05
C ASP A 111 13.02 -4.42 0.50
N ARG A 112 12.43 -5.06 1.53
CA ARG A 112 11.16 -4.59 2.11
C ARG A 112 11.29 -3.21 2.72
N ARG A 113 12.39 -2.98 3.44
CA ARG A 113 12.69 -1.68 4.06
C ARG A 113 12.87 -0.60 3.00
N ILE A 114 13.59 -0.90 1.91
CA ILE A 114 13.78 0.03 0.79
C ILE A 114 12.44 0.37 0.12
N SER A 115 11.59 -0.62 -0.16
CA SER A 115 10.28 -0.34 -0.76
C SER A 115 9.37 0.47 0.17
N ALA A 116 9.45 0.24 1.49
CA ALA A 116 8.74 1.07 2.47
C ALA A 116 9.23 2.52 2.45
N ILE A 117 10.54 2.75 2.37
CA ILE A 117 11.14 4.10 2.21
C ILE A 117 10.60 4.78 0.94
N ARG A 118 10.57 4.05 -0.18
CA ARG A 118 10.05 4.56 -1.47
C ARG A 118 8.59 4.98 -1.37
N ALA A 119 7.75 4.15 -0.74
CA ALA A 119 6.35 4.48 -0.51
C ALA A 119 6.20 5.75 0.36
N VAL A 120 6.85 5.79 1.52
CA VAL A 120 6.78 6.93 2.46
C VAL A 120 7.22 8.25 1.81
N ARG A 121 8.22 8.22 0.93
CA ARG A 121 8.69 9.44 0.25
C ARG A 121 7.81 9.93 -0.89
N GLY A 122 7.07 9.02 -1.53
CA GLY A 122 6.11 9.41 -2.56
C GLY A 122 4.77 9.86 -1.97
N LEU A 123 4.43 9.38 -0.77
CA LEU A 123 3.22 9.79 -0.06
C LEU A 123 3.42 11.15 0.64
N PRO A 124 2.36 11.95 0.82
CA PRO A 124 2.42 13.22 1.56
C PRO A 124 2.49 13.00 3.08
N CYS A 125 3.43 12.18 3.54
CA CYS A 125 3.56 11.80 4.95
C CYS A 125 3.97 13.01 5.83
N PRO A 126 3.19 13.36 6.87
CA PRO A 126 3.41 14.57 7.66
C PRO A 126 4.69 14.54 8.51
N THR A 127 5.12 13.36 8.97
CA THR A 127 6.29 13.17 9.86
C THR A 127 7.12 11.95 9.47
N ALA A 128 7.44 11.79 8.19
CA ALA A 128 8.24 10.68 7.70
C ALA A 128 9.63 10.62 8.38
N ASN A 129 9.85 9.59 9.20
CA ASN A 129 11.14 9.31 9.83
C ASN A 129 11.72 8.01 9.27
N VAL A 130 12.44 8.12 8.17
CA VAL A 130 13.02 6.98 7.43
C VAL A 130 14.55 7.01 7.43
N PRO A 131 15.23 5.86 7.47
CA PRO A 131 16.68 5.80 7.33
C PRO A 131 17.13 6.34 5.97
N THR A 132 18.23 7.10 5.94
CA THR A 132 18.80 7.70 4.71
C THR A 132 19.99 6.90 4.15
N ASP A 133 20.53 5.97 4.93
CA ASP A 133 21.67 5.12 4.56
C ASP A 133 21.30 4.00 3.58
N LEU A 134 20.01 3.67 3.50
CA LEU A 134 19.49 2.64 2.61
C LEU A 134 19.19 3.15 1.19
N ASP A 135 19.40 4.43 0.92
CA ASP A 135 19.04 5.10 -0.33
C ASP A 135 20.03 4.91 -1.48
N ALA A 136 21.24 4.48 -1.19
CA ALA A 136 22.35 4.53 -2.14
C ALA A 136 22.39 3.37 -3.16
N HIS A 137 21.29 2.62 -3.34
CA HIS A 137 21.26 1.41 -4.19
C HIS A 137 20.01 1.29 -5.06
#